data_AF-A0A2J8A097-F1
#
_entry.id   AF-A0A2J8A097-F1
#
_cell.length_a   1.000
_cell.length_b   1.000
_cell.length_c   1.000
_cell.angle_alpha   90.00
_cell.angle_beta   90.00
_cell.angle_gamma   90.00
#
_symmetry.space_group_name_H-M   'P 1'
#
loop_
_entity.id
_entity.type
_entity.pdbx_description
1 polymer ?
#
loop_
_entity_poly.entity_id
_entity_poly.type
_entity_poly.pdbx_seq_one_letter_code
_entity_poly.pdbx_strand_id
1 'polypeptide(L)'
;MRGRPRDIPFVIAVPAAVPTPQAAALGLPHTTLEVTAAPTYLDSYRGHIAGLAASRGVAALATGDIEDVCSAFMPRAAAGTGVALLSPLFGIERGLLLELAWAYGMTPLVTCVNMTKFAGARGPGEAAAAGQTRGGGEEAGEAAAVASAAAASAAAASGSAGAAAVVAQGSEESEEAGKEACSAAAVSLAARAAAAAAPLGGVAKQLLGSVLCREVVREVLEPARVSGGVDVCGEWGEFHTMVTHSCRFERGPLKLSYNVRQEGEYAWLAVEAAE
;
A
#
# COMPACT_ATOMS: atom_id res chain seq x y z
N MET A 1 29.52 7.51 9.23
CA MET A 1 28.15 7.17 9.66
C MET A 1 27.57 8.38 10.39
N ARG A 2 26.72 9.18 9.73
CA ARG A 2 26.02 10.28 10.40
C ARG A 2 24.79 9.70 11.10
N GLY A 3 24.71 9.89 12.42
CA GLY A 3 23.61 9.37 13.24
C GLY A 3 22.28 9.95 12.78
N ARG A 4 21.30 9.07 12.55
CA ARG A 4 19.90 9.48 12.40
C ARG A 4 19.43 10.15 13.70
N PRO A 5 18.69 11.27 13.64
CA PRO A 5 18.02 11.84 14.81
C PRO A 5 17.17 10.76 15.49
N ARG A 6 17.24 10.69 16.81
CA ARG A 6 16.68 9.60 17.64
C ARG A 6 15.16 9.66 17.82
N ASP A 7 14.50 10.65 17.21
CA ASP A 7 13.09 10.97 17.49
C ASP A 7 12.22 11.04 16.23
N ILE A 8 12.71 10.57 15.07
CA ILE A 8 11.81 10.35 13.93
C ILE A 8 11.10 9.03 14.24
N PRO A 9 9.80 9.02 14.56
CA PRO A 9 9.11 7.75 14.72
C PRO A 9 9.31 6.95 13.44
N PHE A 10 9.34 5.64 13.52
CA PHE A 10 9.10 4.84 12.32
C PHE A 10 7.65 5.12 11.93
N VAL A 11 7.42 6.18 11.14
CA VAL A 11 6.09 6.73 10.87
C VAL A 11 5.42 5.85 9.81
N ILE A 12 4.98 4.66 10.21
CA ILE A 12 3.67 4.23 9.74
C ILE A 12 2.71 5.19 10.43
N ALA A 13 2.41 6.34 9.81
CA ALA A 13 1.48 7.35 10.33
C ALA A 13 0.05 6.82 10.23
N VAL A 14 -0.24 5.80 11.04
CA VAL A 14 -1.57 5.55 11.54
C VAL A 14 -1.53 6.07 12.97
N PRO A 15 -2.07 7.28 13.23
CA PRO A 15 -2.13 7.81 14.59
C PRO A 15 -2.71 6.78 15.54
N ALA A 16 -2.18 6.66 16.76
CA ALA A 16 -2.64 5.68 17.75
C ALA A 16 -4.16 5.73 18.01
N ALA A 17 -4.79 6.87 17.70
CA ALA A 17 -6.23 7.10 17.75
C ALA A 17 -7.06 6.33 16.71
N VAL A 18 -6.46 5.74 15.67
CA VAL A 18 -7.18 5.18 14.51
C VAL A 18 -7.47 3.68 14.59
N PRO A 19 -6.54 2.80 15.03
CA PRO A 19 -6.80 1.35 14.99
C PRO A 19 -8.02 0.94 15.79
N THR A 20 -8.33 1.66 16.88
CA THR A 20 -9.50 1.40 17.72
C THR A 20 -10.82 1.69 16.99
N PRO A 21 -11.04 2.88 16.38
CA PRO A 21 -12.19 3.11 15.50
C PRO A 21 -12.35 2.11 14.36
N GLN A 22 -11.28 1.73 13.67
CA GLN A 22 -11.35 0.73 12.58
C GLN A 22 -11.80 -0.64 13.10
N ALA A 23 -11.25 -1.10 14.22
CA ALA A 23 -11.66 -2.36 14.83
C ALA A 23 -13.12 -2.31 15.33
N ALA A 24 -13.53 -1.18 15.92
CA ALA A 24 -14.92 -0.97 16.35
C ALA A 24 -15.89 -0.95 15.16
N ALA A 25 -15.49 -0.37 14.03
CA ALA A 25 -16.27 -0.40 12.79
C ALA A 25 -16.35 -1.81 12.20
N LEU A 26 -15.31 -2.63 12.34
CA LEU A 26 -15.30 -4.03 11.93
C LEU A 26 -16.02 -4.99 12.91
N GLY A 27 -16.47 -4.49 14.07
CA GLY A 27 -17.03 -5.36 15.12
C GLY A 27 -15.99 -6.31 15.75
N LEU A 28 -14.69 -6.01 15.60
CA LEU A 28 -13.61 -6.89 16.04
C LEU A 28 -12.99 -6.43 17.37
N PRO A 29 -12.55 -7.37 18.23
CA PRO A 29 -11.78 -7.02 19.41
C PRO A 29 -10.43 -6.42 19.01
N HIS A 30 -10.01 -5.38 19.74
CA HIS A 30 -8.73 -4.71 19.55
C HIS A 30 -7.89 -4.80 20.83
N THR A 31 -6.57 -4.95 20.68
CA THR A 31 -5.62 -4.91 21.78
C THR A 31 -4.35 -4.24 21.30
N THR A 32 -3.90 -3.22 22.06
CA THR A 32 -2.63 -2.54 21.80
C THR A 32 -1.54 -3.17 22.65
N LEU A 33 -0.45 -3.57 21.99
CA LEU A 33 0.76 -4.08 22.63
C LEU A 33 1.92 -3.15 22.29
N GLU A 34 2.51 -2.53 23.31
CA GLU A 34 3.59 -1.57 23.12
C GLU A 34 4.91 -2.29 22.83
N VAL A 35 5.53 -1.97 21.68
CA VAL A 35 6.83 -2.54 21.31
C VAL A 35 7.94 -1.59 21.76
N THR A 36 8.89 -2.12 22.52
CA THR A 36 10.02 -1.35 23.05
C THR A 36 11.34 -1.76 22.39
N ALA A 37 12.32 -0.86 22.41
CA ALA A 37 13.64 -1.10 21.84
C ALA A 37 14.54 -2.00 22.72
N ALA A 38 14.16 -2.28 23.96
CA ALA A 38 14.98 -3.00 24.93
C ALA A 38 14.34 -4.35 25.32
N PRO A 39 15.09 -5.47 25.31
CA PRO A 39 16.49 -5.60 24.89
C PRO A 39 16.69 -5.42 23.38
N THR A 40 15.70 -5.81 22.56
CA THR A 40 15.59 -5.44 21.14
C THR A 40 14.11 -5.34 20.74
N TYR A 41 13.80 -4.62 19.66
CA TYR A 41 12.44 -4.64 19.07
C TYR A 41 11.97 -6.06 18.74
N LEU A 42 12.86 -6.90 18.20
CA LEU A 42 12.55 -8.28 17.85
C LEU A 42 12.10 -9.09 19.08
N ASP A 43 12.80 -8.91 20.21
CA ASP A 43 12.45 -9.60 21.46
C ASP A 43 11.12 -9.12 22.01
N SER A 44 10.82 -7.82 21.91
CA SER A 44 9.54 -7.26 22.30
C SER A 44 8.38 -7.83 21.46
N TYR A 45 8.52 -7.87 20.13
CA TYR A 45 7.55 -8.52 19.24
C TYR A 45 7.35 -10.01 19.58
N ARG A 46 8.44 -10.76 19.74
CA ARG A 46 8.38 -12.18 20.05
C ARG A 46 7.69 -12.44 21.39
N GLY A 47 8.01 -11.64 22.41
CA GLY A 47 7.38 -11.72 23.73
C GLY A 47 5.87 -11.49 23.66
N HIS A 48 5.43 -10.49 22.89
CA HIS A 48 4.01 -10.21 22.66
C HIS A 48 3.29 -11.35 21.93
N ILE A 49 3.88 -11.90 20.88
CA ILE A 49 3.29 -13.03 20.13
C ILE A 49 3.14 -14.26 21.04
N ALA A 50 4.18 -14.60 21.80
CA ALA A 50 4.12 -15.71 22.77
C ALA A 50 3.10 -15.46 23.88
N GLY A 51 3.00 -14.22 24.37
CA GLY A 51 2.01 -13.80 25.36
C GLY A 51 0.57 -13.95 24.87
N LEU A 52 0.29 -13.60 23.61
CA LEU A 52 -1.02 -13.79 22.99
C LEU A 52 -1.38 -15.27 22.86
N ALA A 53 -0.43 -16.13 22.48
CA ALA A 53 -0.64 -17.57 22.44
C ALA A 53 -1.00 -18.12 23.84
N ALA A 54 -0.23 -17.75 24.86
CA ALA A 54 -0.42 -18.25 26.22
C ALA A 54 -1.70 -17.74 26.90
N SER A 55 -2.04 -16.46 26.71
CA SER A 55 -3.16 -15.82 27.40
C SER A 55 -4.50 -15.94 26.67
N ARG A 56 -4.49 -16.04 25.34
CA ARG A 56 -5.70 -16.00 24.50
C ARG A 56 -5.83 -17.20 23.56
N GLY A 57 -4.87 -18.12 23.56
CA GLY A 57 -4.91 -19.29 22.69
C GLY A 57 -4.76 -18.96 21.21
N VAL A 58 -4.08 -17.83 20.87
CA VAL A 58 -3.84 -17.45 19.48
C VAL A 58 -2.91 -18.47 18.82
N ALA A 59 -3.42 -19.15 17.79
CA ALA A 59 -2.67 -20.19 17.06
C ALA A 59 -2.00 -19.65 15.78
N ALA A 60 -2.49 -18.54 15.23
CA ALA A 60 -1.95 -17.95 14.02
C ALA A 60 -1.96 -16.42 14.06
N LEU A 61 -0.99 -15.80 13.39
CA LEU A 61 -0.85 -14.36 13.19
C LEU A 61 -0.85 -14.07 11.69
N ALA A 62 -1.84 -13.32 11.21
CA ALA A 62 -1.88 -12.82 9.84
C ALA A 62 -1.20 -11.45 9.73
N THR A 63 -0.31 -11.27 8.75
CA THR A 63 0.39 -10.01 8.49
C THR A 63 0.05 -9.45 7.11
N GLY A 64 0.29 -8.15 6.93
CA GLY A 64 0.07 -7.44 5.69
C GLY A 64 1.31 -7.35 4.79
N ASP A 65 2.37 -8.11 5.06
CA ASP A 65 3.61 -8.06 4.27
C ASP A 65 3.34 -8.44 2.81
N ILE A 66 3.77 -7.58 1.87
CA ILE A 66 3.67 -7.82 0.42
C ILE A 66 4.99 -8.37 -0.10
N GLU A 67 6.13 -7.80 0.35
CA GLU A 67 7.48 -8.28 0.05
C GLU A 67 8.37 -8.33 1.30
N ASP A 68 9.56 -8.92 1.17
CA ASP A 68 10.57 -8.87 2.23
C ASP A 68 11.40 -7.58 2.15
N VAL A 69 10.86 -6.51 2.73
CA VAL A 69 11.56 -5.23 2.88
C VAL A 69 12.37 -5.13 4.19
N CYS A 70 12.24 -6.11 5.08
CA CYS A 70 12.75 -6.06 6.46
C CYS A 70 13.58 -7.28 6.89
N SER A 71 14.21 -7.99 5.95
CA SER A 71 15.10 -9.14 6.23
C SER A 71 14.41 -10.23 7.08
N ALA A 72 13.26 -10.68 6.58
CA ALA A 72 12.39 -11.68 7.19
C ALA A 72 12.04 -11.37 8.66
N PHE A 73 11.74 -10.10 8.97
CA PHE A 73 11.46 -9.66 10.34
C PHE A 73 10.32 -10.45 10.99
N MET A 74 9.15 -10.53 10.35
CA MET A 74 7.99 -11.25 10.90
C MET A 74 8.23 -12.76 11.08
N PRO A 75 8.85 -13.48 10.12
CA PRO A 75 9.30 -14.85 10.34
C PRO A 75 10.20 -15.01 11.56
N ARG A 76 11.17 -14.10 11.74
CA ARG A 76 12.07 -14.11 12.90
C ARG A 76 11.33 -13.80 14.20
N ALA A 77 10.35 -12.90 14.19
CA ALA A 77 9.55 -12.53 15.34
C ALA A 77 8.64 -13.68 15.81
N ALA A 78 8.00 -14.38 14.86
CA ALA A 78 7.13 -15.52 15.16
C ALA A 78 7.91 -16.80 15.54
N ALA A 79 9.16 -16.94 15.12
CA ALA A 79 9.97 -18.12 15.39
C ALA A 79 10.04 -18.46 16.89
N GLY A 80 9.73 -19.72 17.22
CA GLY A 80 9.78 -20.25 18.59
C GLY A 80 8.61 -19.87 19.49
N THR A 81 7.61 -19.14 19.00
CA THR A 81 6.44 -18.71 19.80
C THR A 81 5.31 -19.74 19.83
N GLY A 82 5.32 -20.72 18.93
CA GLY A 82 4.21 -21.65 18.72
C GLY A 82 3.05 -21.09 17.89
N VAL A 83 3.14 -19.83 17.44
CA VAL A 83 2.14 -19.18 16.57
C VAL A 83 2.53 -19.34 15.11
N ALA A 84 1.61 -19.82 14.28
CA ALA A 84 1.80 -19.90 12.84
C ALA A 84 1.75 -18.50 12.19
N LEU A 85 2.68 -18.19 11.30
CA LEU A 85 2.66 -16.95 10.53
C LEU A 85 1.89 -17.15 9.22
N LEU A 86 0.93 -16.28 8.94
CA LEU A 86 0.18 -16.23 7.69
C LEU A 86 0.47 -14.89 6.99
N SER A 87 1.01 -14.94 5.77
CA SER A 87 1.30 -13.73 4.99
C SER A 87 0.52 -13.78 3.67
N PRO A 88 -0.82 -13.58 3.71
CA PRO A 88 -1.71 -13.80 2.57
C PRO A 88 -1.45 -12.87 1.38
N LEU A 89 -0.79 -11.73 1.60
CA LEU A 89 -0.49 -10.75 0.55
C LEU A 89 0.90 -10.97 -0.08
N PHE A 90 1.71 -11.86 0.49
CA PHE A 90 3.11 -11.99 0.12
C PHE A 90 3.27 -12.53 -1.30
N GLY A 91 4.01 -11.80 -2.12
CA GLY A 91 4.28 -12.17 -3.52
C GLY A 91 3.08 -11.99 -4.48
N ILE A 92 1.97 -11.40 -4.03
CA ILE A 92 0.90 -10.98 -4.94
C ILE A 92 1.38 -9.76 -5.75
N GLU A 93 1.09 -9.77 -7.04
CA GLU A 93 1.39 -8.64 -7.95
C GLU A 93 0.66 -7.37 -7.49
N ARG A 94 1.31 -6.20 -7.61
CA ARG A 94 0.83 -4.92 -7.05
C ARG A 94 -0.52 -4.51 -7.63
N GLY A 95 -0.68 -4.59 -8.95
CA GLY A 95 -1.94 -4.31 -9.63
C GLY A 95 -3.06 -5.20 -9.11
N LEU A 96 -2.81 -6.50 -8.95
CA LEU A 96 -3.79 -7.42 -8.38
C LEU A 96 -4.13 -7.10 -6.90
N LEU A 97 -3.16 -6.69 -6.08
CA LEU A 97 -3.43 -6.26 -4.70
C LEU A 97 -4.36 -5.04 -4.65
N LEU A 98 -4.13 -4.06 -5.51
CA LEU A 98 -4.98 -2.87 -5.61
C LEU A 98 -6.41 -3.27 -6.06
N GLU A 99 -6.53 -4.12 -7.06
CA GLU A 99 -7.81 -4.64 -7.53
C GLU A 99 -8.54 -5.44 -6.44
N LEU A 100 -7.84 -6.26 -5.65
CA LEU A 100 -8.42 -6.95 -4.50
C LEU A 100 -8.93 -5.96 -3.46
N ALA A 101 -8.14 -4.94 -3.10
CA ALA A 101 -8.57 -3.92 -2.13
C ALA A 101 -9.89 -3.25 -2.58
N TRP A 102 -9.99 -2.88 -3.86
CA TRP A 102 -11.21 -2.30 -4.41
C TRP A 102 -12.37 -3.28 -4.51
N ALA A 103 -12.11 -4.55 -4.84
CA ALA A 103 -13.13 -5.60 -4.86
C ALA A 103 -13.73 -5.87 -3.47
N TYR A 104 -12.93 -5.70 -2.41
CA TYR A 104 -13.42 -5.73 -1.03
C TYR A 104 -14.10 -4.43 -0.58
N GLY A 105 -14.31 -3.48 -1.50
CA GLY A 105 -14.95 -2.19 -1.21
C GLY A 105 -14.12 -1.30 -0.28
N MET A 106 -12.82 -1.53 -0.18
CA MET A 106 -11.96 -0.72 0.69
C MET A 106 -11.81 0.70 0.12
N THR A 107 -11.78 1.68 1.01
CA THR A 107 -11.48 3.10 0.69
C THR A 107 -10.20 3.50 1.43
N PRO A 108 -9.01 3.25 0.85
CA PRO A 108 -7.75 3.64 1.46
C PRO A 108 -7.49 5.12 1.24
N LEU A 109 -7.41 5.91 2.32
CA LEU A 109 -6.99 7.30 2.30
C LEU A 109 -5.47 7.37 2.43
N VAL A 110 -4.77 8.10 1.56
CA VAL A 110 -3.33 8.31 1.71
C VAL A 110 -3.08 9.31 2.84
N THR A 111 -2.50 8.84 3.94
CA THR A 111 -2.31 9.61 5.17
C THR A 111 -0.90 10.13 5.36
N CYS A 112 0.09 9.59 4.66
CA CYS A 112 1.48 10.01 4.77
C CYS A 112 2.18 9.84 3.43
N VAL A 113 3.10 10.76 3.10
CA VAL A 113 3.93 10.71 1.90
C VAL A 113 5.37 11.07 2.24
N ASN A 114 6.32 10.34 1.69
CA ASN A 114 7.73 10.71 1.67
C ASN A 114 7.99 11.60 0.44
N MET A 115 8.17 12.89 0.67
CA MET A 115 8.31 13.90 -0.39
C MET A 115 9.59 13.69 -1.21
N THR A 116 10.68 13.17 -0.63
CA THR A 116 11.95 13.01 -1.34
C THR A 116 11.92 11.83 -2.30
N LYS A 117 11.18 10.76 -1.96
CA LYS A 117 10.93 9.63 -2.87
C LYS A 117 10.11 10.00 -4.10
N PHE A 118 9.35 11.10 -4.05
CA PHE A 118 8.60 11.63 -5.18
C PHE A 118 9.30 12.79 -5.92
N ALA A 119 10.47 13.24 -5.49
CA ALA A 119 11.11 14.44 -6.06
C ALA A 119 11.54 14.29 -7.53
N GLY A 120 11.78 13.05 -8.00
CA GLY A 120 12.07 12.74 -9.41
C GLY A 120 10.85 12.30 -10.22
N ALA A 121 9.70 12.11 -9.57
CA ALA A 121 8.48 11.63 -10.20
C ALA A 121 7.71 12.78 -10.86
N ARG A 122 7.28 12.59 -12.11
CA ARG A 122 6.44 13.54 -12.82
C ARG A 122 4.97 13.17 -12.69
N GLY A 123 4.15 14.13 -12.31
CA GLY A 123 2.70 13.96 -12.26
C GLY A 123 2.03 14.07 -13.65
N PRO A 124 0.72 13.80 -13.73
CA PRO A 124 -0.06 14.00 -14.94
C PRO A 124 -0.03 15.50 -15.30
N GLY A 125 0.47 15.82 -16.50
CA GLY A 125 0.58 17.20 -17.01
C GLY A 125 2.00 17.78 -17.11
N GLU A 126 3.01 17.21 -16.43
CA GLU A 126 4.41 17.66 -16.56
C GLU A 126 5.20 16.95 -17.68
N ALA A 127 4.69 15.81 -18.16
CA ALA A 127 5.25 15.09 -19.31
C ALA A 127 4.99 15.82 -20.65
N ALA A 128 3.96 16.66 -20.73
CA ALA A 128 3.56 17.34 -21.97
C ALA A 128 4.41 18.59 -22.32
N ALA A 129 5.17 19.14 -21.35
CA ALA A 129 5.93 20.38 -21.56
C ALA A 129 7.35 20.16 -22.13
N ALA A 130 7.81 18.91 -22.30
CA ALA A 130 9.16 18.60 -22.77
C ALA A 130 9.27 18.35 -24.29
N GLY A 131 8.20 18.62 -25.05
CA GLY A 131 8.11 18.26 -26.47
C GLY A 131 8.03 19.46 -27.42
N GLN A 132 8.89 20.46 -27.31
CA GLN A 132 9.07 21.46 -28.38
C GLN A 132 10.36 22.28 -28.25
N THR A 133 11.46 21.76 -28.80
CA THR A 133 12.46 22.55 -29.54
C THR A 133 13.32 21.63 -30.43
N ARG A 134 13.20 21.88 -31.75
CA ARG A 134 14.10 21.63 -32.91
C ARG A 134 15.50 21.08 -32.59
N GLY A 135 16.13 20.20 -33.38
CA GLY A 135 15.82 19.63 -34.69
C GLY A 135 17.14 19.21 -35.40
N GLY A 136 17.02 18.27 -36.35
CA GLY A 136 17.90 18.07 -37.51
C GLY A 136 19.32 17.55 -37.31
N GLY A 137 19.59 16.33 -37.84
CA GLY A 137 20.93 15.84 -38.16
C GLY A 137 20.97 14.33 -38.35
N GLU A 138 20.61 13.86 -39.53
CA GLU A 138 20.90 12.50 -40.03
C GLU A 138 22.41 12.25 -40.09
N GLU A 139 22.86 11.04 -39.72
CA GLU A 139 23.48 10.14 -40.70
C GLU A 139 23.61 8.70 -40.16
N ALA A 140 23.44 7.77 -41.09
CA ALA A 140 23.31 6.33 -40.94
C ALA A 140 24.65 5.61 -40.77
N GLY A 141 24.61 4.38 -40.23
CA GLY A 141 25.79 3.52 -40.15
C GLY A 141 25.55 2.15 -39.51
N GLU A 142 24.87 1.28 -40.27
CA GLU A 142 25.15 -0.16 -40.43
C GLU A 142 24.92 -1.17 -39.28
N ALA A 143 24.36 -2.30 -39.70
CA ALA A 143 23.83 -3.43 -38.95
C ALA A 143 24.90 -4.45 -38.53
N ALA A 144 24.61 -5.25 -37.50
CA ALA A 144 24.45 -6.72 -37.63
C ALA A 144 24.40 -7.44 -36.28
N ALA A 145 23.61 -8.51 -36.28
CA ALA A 145 23.20 -9.39 -35.19
C ALA A 145 24.31 -10.26 -34.57
N VAL A 146 24.08 -10.74 -33.34
CA VAL A 146 24.23 -12.17 -32.99
C VAL A 146 23.27 -12.53 -31.85
N ALA A 147 22.56 -13.65 -32.02
CA ALA A 147 21.65 -14.27 -31.07
C ALA A 147 22.30 -15.44 -30.30
N SER A 148 21.58 -15.91 -29.27
CA SER A 148 21.74 -17.19 -28.54
C SER A 148 22.86 -17.19 -27.47
N ALA A 149 22.82 -17.92 -26.36
CA ALA A 149 21.95 -18.94 -25.76
C ALA A 149 22.25 -18.91 -24.23
N ALA A 150 21.70 -19.66 -23.27
CA ALA A 150 20.94 -20.89 -23.24
C ALA A 150 20.29 -21.03 -21.85
N ALA A 151 19.19 -21.76 -21.80
CA ALA A 151 18.57 -22.31 -20.60
C ALA A 151 19.19 -23.68 -20.24
N ALA A 152 19.17 -24.02 -18.94
CA ALA A 152 19.08 -25.36 -18.33
C ALA A 152 19.16 -25.15 -16.80
N SER A 153 18.44 -25.81 -15.89
CA SER A 153 17.58 -26.99 -15.86
C SER A 153 16.65 -26.81 -14.63
N ALA A 154 15.43 -27.35 -14.55
CA ALA A 154 15.21 -28.75 -14.20
C ALA A 154 13.75 -29.17 -14.44
N ALA A 155 13.59 -30.34 -15.08
CA ALA A 155 12.45 -31.25 -14.96
C ALA A 155 12.87 -32.35 -13.93
N ALA A 156 12.05 -33.20 -13.31
CA ALA A 156 10.68 -33.63 -13.50
C ALA A 156 10.22 -34.40 -12.23
N ALA A 157 8.90 -34.48 -12.01
CA ALA A 157 8.12 -35.66 -11.53
C ALA A 157 6.68 -35.18 -11.20
N SER A 158 5.69 -35.26 -12.10
CA SER A 158 4.76 -36.39 -12.34
C SER A 158 4.08 -36.95 -11.06
N GLY A 159 2.76 -37.05 -10.92
CA GLY A 159 1.69 -36.80 -11.89
C GLY A 159 0.25 -36.98 -11.36
N SER A 160 -0.69 -36.78 -12.30
CA SER A 160 -2.07 -37.30 -12.51
C SER A 160 -2.98 -37.62 -11.31
N ALA A 161 -4.30 -37.41 -11.28
CA ALA A 161 -5.37 -37.30 -12.28
C ALA A 161 -6.56 -36.58 -11.58
N GLY A 162 -7.66 -36.13 -12.18
CA GLY A 162 -8.31 -36.40 -13.45
C GLY A 162 -9.55 -35.50 -13.60
N ALA A 163 -10.13 -35.58 -14.79
CA ALA A 163 -11.08 -34.66 -15.42
C ALA A 163 -12.47 -34.53 -14.77
N ALA A 164 -13.12 -33.38 -15.02
CA ALA A 164 -14.44 -33.34 -15.67
C ALA A 164 -14.74 -31.93 -16.18
N ALA A 165 -14.84 -31.79 -17.49
CA ALA A 165 -15.41 -30.64 -18.17
C ALA A 165 -16.94 -30.80 -18.22
N VAL A 166 -17.68 -29.76 -17.84
CA VAL A 166 -19.09 -29.60 -18.21
C VAL A 166 -19.26 -28.20 -18.78
N VAL A 167 -19.65 -28.17 -20.04
CA VAL A 167 -20.11 -27.00 -20.79
C VAL A 167 -21.49 -26.62 -20.27
N ALA A 168 -21.69 -25.35 -19.93
CA ALA A 168 -23.03 -24.76 -19.84
C ALA A 168 -22.98 -23.34 -20.42
N GLN A 169 -23.80 -23.16 -21.44
CA GLN A 169 -24.00 -21.93 -22.19
C GLN A 169 -24.86 -20.94 -21.39
N GLY A 170 -24.55 -19.65 -21.58
CA GLY A 170 -25.53 -18.58 -21.79
C GLY A 170 -26.50 -18.23 -20.65
N SER A 171 -26.25 -17.08 -20.03
CA SER A 171 -27.28 -16.04 -19.87
C SER A 171 -26.58 -14.71 -19.58
N GLU A 172 -26.57 -13.85 -20.58
CA GLU A 172 -26.24 -12.43 -20.50
C GLU A 172 -27.30 -11.74 -19.63
N GLU A 173 -26.97 -11.40 -18.39
CA GLU A 173 -27.70 -10.42 -17.57
C GLU A 173 -26.97 -10.27 -16.22
N SER A 174 -25.95 -9.40 -16.16
CA SER A 174 -25.56 -8.65 -14.94
C SER A 174 -24.27 -7.83 -15.16
N GLU A 175 -24.24 -6.93 -16.15
CA GLU A 175 -23.09 -6.03 -16.37
C GLU A 175 -23.33 -4.57 -15.92
N GLU A 176 -24.42 -4.32 -15.18
CA GLU A 176 -24.87 -2.96 -14.88
C GLU A 176 -24.87 -2.59 -13.38
N ALA A 177 -24.55 -3.53 -12.47
CA ALA A 177 -24.48 -3.25 -11.03
C ALA A 177 -23.09 -2.76 -10.53
N GLY A 178 -22.06 -2.81 -11.38
CA GLY A 178 -20.68 -2.44 -11.01
C GLY A 178 -20.25 -1.01 -11.38
N LYS A 179 -21.09 -0.26 -12.10
CA LYS A 179 -20.76 1.09 -12.61
C LYS A 179 -21.20 2.23 -11.69
N GLU A 180 -22.17 2.03 -10.79
CA GLU A 180 -22.67 3.09 -9.91
C GLU A 180 -21.91 3.25 -8.58
N ALA A 181 -21.10 2.27 -8.15
CA ALA A 181 -20.35 2.39 -6.90
C ALA A 181 -19.09 3.27 -7.02
N CYS A 182 -18.63 3.55 -8.25
CA CYS A 182 -17.45 4.37 -8.52
C CYS A 182 -17.80 5.77 -9.05
N SER A 183 -19.04 6.03 -9.46
CA SER A 183 -19.45 7.32 -10.01
C SER A 183 -20.33 8.10 -9.04
N ALA A 184 -19.79 9.23 -8.56
CA ALA A 184 -20.48 10.37 -7.96
C ALA A 184 -20.67 10.46 -6.43
N ALA A 185 -20.51 9.39 -5.62
CA ALA A 185 -20.72 9.50 -4.16
C ALA A 185 -19.45 9.75 -3.29
N ALA A 186 -18.24 9.54 -3.82
CA ALA A 186 -16.99 9.65 -3.04
C ALA A 186 -16.15 10.92 -3.34
N VAL A 187 -16.62 11.82 -4.21
CA VAL A 187 -15.91 13.08 -4.57
C VAL A 187 -16.32 14.26 -3.67
N SER A 188 -17.12 14.06 -2.62
CA SER A 188 -17.53 15.18 -1.75
C SER A 188 -17.75 14.82 -0.29
N LEU A 189 -16.70 14.35 0.41
CA LEU A 189 -16.66 14.52 1.87
C LEU A 189 -15.40 15.30 2.29
N ALA A 190 -15.55 16.63 2.25
CA ALA A 190 -15.03 17.53 3.27
C ALA A 190 -13.57 17.39 3.71
N ALA A 191 -12.63 17.57 2.79
CA ALA A 191 -11.27 17.99 3.15
C ALA A 191 -10.67 18.99 2.15
N ARG A 192 -11.40 20.08 1.88
CA ARG A 192 -10.74 21.39 1.77
C ARG A 192 -10.58 21.95 3.18
N ALA A 193 -9.81 21.23 4.01
CA ALA A 193 -9.40 21.73 5.32
C ALA A 193 -8.29 22.76 5.11
N ALA A 194 -8.40 23.85 5.88
CA ALA A 194 -7.66 25.10 5.72
C ALA A 194 -6.16 24.88 5.49
N ALA A 195 -5.68 25.37 4.34
CA ALA A 195 -4.27 25.47 4.03
C ALA A 195 -3.62 26.50 4.97
N ALA A 196 -2.91 26.01 5.97
CA ALA A 196 -1.87 26.76 6.66
C ALA A 196 -0.72 25.82 7.03
N ALA A 197 0.20 25.55 6.08
CA ALA A 197 1.64 25.34 6.25
C ALA A 197 2.28 24.64 5.03
N ALA A 198 3.34 25.25 4.48
CA ALA A 198 4.31 24.79 3.48
C ALA A 198 3.80 24.36 2.07
N PRO A 199 4.53 24.69 0.98
CA PRO A 199 4.13 24.31 -0.36
C PRO A 199 4.51 22.85 -0.62
N LEU A 200 3.58 21.93 -0.38
CA LEU A 200 3.67 20.60 -1.00
C LEU A 200 3.70 20.79 -2.53
N GLY A 201 4.70 20.21 -3.19
CA GLY A 201 4.88 20.28 -4.64
C GLY A 201 4.64 18.92 -5.30
N GLY A 202 4.40 18.93 -6.61
CA GLY A 202 4.41 17.74 -7.46
C GLY A 202 3.44 16.64 -7.02
N VAL A 203 3.89 15.39 -7.17
CA VAL A 203 3.11 14.17 -6.88
C VAL A 203 2.70 14.07 -5.41
N ALA A 204 3.56 14.47 -4.47
CA ALA A 204 3.27 14.40 -3.03
C ALA A 204 2.03 15.22 -2.63
N LYS A 205 1.84 16.40 -3.25
CA LYS A 205 0.64 17.23 -3.04
C LYS A 205 -0.62 16.59 -3.60
N GLN A 206 -0.52 15.88 -4.72
CA GLN A 206 -1.67 15.22 -5.36
C GLN A 206 -2.10 14.00 -4.57
N LEU A 207 -1.14 13.33 -3.93
CA LEU A 207 -1.37 12.06 -3.25
C LEU A 207 -1.86 12.24 -1.81
N LEU A 208 -1.28 13.15 -1.02
CA LEU A 208 -1.64 13.31 0.40
C LEU A 208 -3.11 13.72 0.57
N GLY A 209 -3.89 12.92 1.30
CA GLY A 209 -5.32 13.13 1.49
C GLY A 209 -6.21 12.66 0.34
N SER A 210 -5.64 12.06 -0.70
CA SER A 210 -6.41 11.43 -1.77
C SER A 210 -6.85 10.02 -1.37
N VAL A 211 -7.99 9.59 -1.91
CA VAL A 211 -8.39 8.17 -1.85
C VAL A 211 -7.61 7.42 -2.93
N LEU A 212 -6.99 6.30 -2.57
CA LEU A 212 -6.27 5.43 -3.48
C LEU A 212 -7.27 4.65 -4.35
N CYS A 213 -7.79 5.31 -5.38
CA CYS A 213 -8.68 4.73 -6.39
C CYS A 213 -7.94 4.50 -7.72
N ARG A 214 -8.62 3.86 -8.68
CA ARG A 214 -8.08 3.55 -10.01
C ARG A 214 -7.56 4.79 -10.73
N GLU A 215 -8.26 5.91 -10.59
CA GLU A 215 -7.88 7.19 -11.19
C GLU A 215 -6.59 7.72 -10.57
N VAL A 216 -6.44 7.71 -9.25
CA VAL A 216 -5.20 8.15 -8.59
C VAL A 216 -4.04 7.24 -8.98
N VAL A 217 -4.25 5.92 -9.04
CA VAL A 217 -3.21 4.99 -9.49
C VAL A 217 -2.80 5.29 -10.92
N ARG A 218 -3.77 5.37 -11.85
CA ARG A 218 -3.51 5.58 -13.28
C ARG A 218 -2.88 6.93 -13.58
N GLU A 219 -3.40 8.00 -12.99
CA GLU A 219 -3.00 9.36 -13.33
C GLU A 219 -1.78 9.82 -12.53
N VAL A 220 -1.58 9.34 -11.30
CA VAL A 220 -0.55 9.86 -10.39
C VAL A 220 0.56 8.83 -10.15
N LEU A 221 0.23 7.63 -9.70
CA LEU A 221 1.23 6.65 -9.26
C LEU A 221 1.90 5.93 -10.43
N GLU A 222 1.19 5.59 -11.50
CA GLU A 222 1.78 4.94 -12.67
C GLU A 222 2.81 5.83 -13.38
N PRO A 223 2.54 7.13 -13.65
CA PRO A 223 3.58 8.03 -14.15
C PRO A 223 4.76 8.19 -13.18
N ALA A 224 4.49 8.23 -11.88
CA ALA A 224 5.53 8.30 -10.86
C ALA A 224 6.40 7.03 -10.81
N ARG A 225 5.80 5.85 -10.99
CA ARG A 225 6.50 4.57 -11.12
C ARG A 225 7.43 4.58 -12.32
N VAL A 226 6.93 4.99 -13.48
CA VAL A 226 7.70 5.02 -14.73
C VAL A 226 8.85 6.04 -14.68
N SER A 227 8.60 7.23 -14.13
CA SER A 227 9.58 8.33 -14.15
C SER A 227 10.54 8.34 -12.97
N GLY A 228 10.11 7.85 -11.81
CA GLY A 228 10.84 7.95 -10.54
C GLY A 228 11.06 6.62 -9.82
N GLY A 229 10.56 5.49 -10.35
CA GLY A 229 10.73 4.18 -9.72
C GLY A 229 9.94 3.96 -8.43
N VAL A 230 8.88 4.74 -8.23
CA VAL A 230 7.95 4.63 -7.09
C VAL A 230 7.21 3.29 -7.12
N ASP A 231 7.09 2.61 -5.97
CA ASP A 231 6.18 1.48 -5.82
C ASP A 231 4.73 1.96 -5.67
N VAL A 232 3.82 1.44 -6.49
CA VAL A 232 2.40 1.86 -6.54
C VAL A 232 1.58 1.41 -5.34
N CYS A 233 2.11 0.48 -4.53
CA CYS A 233 1.55 0.09 -3.24
C CYS A 233 2.28 0.76 -2.06
N GLY A 234 3.32 1.55 -2.32
CA GLY A 234 4.11 2.24 -1.29
C GLY A 234 4.98 1.31 -0.44
N GLU A 235 5.32 0.11 -0.95
CA GLU A 235 6.00 -0.95 -0.21
C GLU A 235 7.34 -0.49 0.40
N TRP A 236 8.03 0.46 -0.23
CA TRP A 236 9.32 0.98 0.23
C TRP A 236 9.17 2.24 1.09
N GLY A 237 7.97 2.60 1.53
CA GLY A 237 7.71 3.78 2.35
C GLY A 237 7.59 5.08 1.55
N GLU A 238 7.19 5.01 0.28
CA GLU A 238 6.80 6.16 -0.53
C GLU A 238 5.60 6.87 0.08
N PHE A 239 4.60 6.12 0.54
CA PHE A 239 3.41 6.64 1.19
C PHE A 239 2.77 5.59 2.10
N HIS A 240 1.89 6.04 2.99
CA HIS A 240 1.05 5.16 3.80
C HIS A 240 -0.42 5.47 3.58
N THR A 241 -1.25 4.43 3.67
CA THR A 241 -2.69 4.55 3.59
C THR A 241 -3.36 4.12 4.88
N MET A 242 -4.62 4.53 5.02
CA MET A 242 -5.51 4.17 6.11
C MET A 242 -6.89 3.86 5.53
N VAL A 243 -7.41 2.66 5.77
CA VAL A 243 -8.74 2.29 5.30
C VAL A 243 -9.81 3.03 6.11
N THR A 244 -10.51 3.97 5.49
CA THR A 244 -11.59 4.74 6.13
C THR A 244 -12.96 4.10 5.95
N HIS A 245 -13.09 3.18 5.00
CA HIS A 245 -14.30 2.40 4.79
C HIS A 245 -13.98 1.04 4.17
N SER A 246 -14.81 0.04 4.43
CA SER A 246 -14.86 -1.22 3.68
C SER A 246 -16.26 -1.81 3.74
N CYS A 247 -16.55 -2.80 2.88
CA CYS A 247 -17.82 -3.55 2.95
C CYS A 247 -18.04 -4.29 4.29
N ARG A 248 -16.99 -4.42 5.12
CA ARG A 248 -17.02 -5.04 6.45
C ARG A 248 -17.17 -4.05 7.59
N PHE A 249 -17.22 -2.75 7.33
CA PHE A 249 -17.46 -1.76 8.38
C PHE A 249 -18.97 -1.72 8.69
N GLU A 250 -19.36 -2.38 9.78
CA GLU A 250 -20.74 -2.48 10.28
C GLU A 250 -21.34 -1.12 10.64
N ARG A 251 -20.49 -0.15 11.00
CA ARG A 251 -20.88 1.22 11.41
C ARG A 251 -20.77 2.24 10.28
N GLY A 252 -20.44 1.81 9.07
CA GLY A 252 -20.21 2.69 7.92
C GLY A 252 -18.80 3.30 7.87
N PRO A 253 -18.57 4.29 6.98
CA PRO A 253 -17.28 4.97 6.84
C PRO A 253 -16.88 5.75 8.10
N LEU A 254 -15.59 5.75 8.42
CA LEU A 254 -15.00 6.60 9.45
C LEU A 254 -15.02 8.06 9.00
N LYS A 255 -15.41 8.94 9.92
CA LYS A 255 -15.31 10.39 9.79
C LYS A 255 -14.04 10.85 10.48
N LEU A 256 -13.24 11.65 9.77
CA LEU A 256 -11.95 12.10 10.27
C LEU A 256 -11.91 13.63 10.35
N SER A 257 -11.34 14.14 11.44
CA SER A 257 -10.80 15.49 11.48
C SER A 257 -9.27 15.41 11.56
N TYR A 258 -8.59 16.25 10.79
CA TYR A 258 -7.13 16.24 10.74
C TYR A 258 -6.56 17.58 10.28
N ASN A 259 -5.29 17.78 10.61
CA ASN A 259 -4.46 18.84 10.08
C ASN A 259 -3.30 18.27 9.26
N VAL A 260 -2.85 18.98 8.24
CA VAL A 260 -1.64 18.58 7.50
C VAL A 260 -0.41 19.01 8.29
N ARG A 261 0.52 18.08 8.51
CA ARG A 261 1.82 18.31 9.15
C ARG A 261 2.94 17.89 8.20
N GLN A 262 4.10 18.48 8.41
CA GLN A 262 5.30 18.19 7.64
C GLN A 262 6.52 18.28 8.56
N GLU A 263 7.41 17.29 8.47
CA GLU A 263 8.66 17.24 9.21
C GLU A 263 9.68 16.41 8.44
N GLY A 264 10.87 16.98 8.23
CA GLY A 264 11.92 16.36 7.43
C GLY A 264 11.43 16.03 6.01
N GLU A 265 11.53 14.76 5.63
CA GLU A 265 11.14 14.24 4.32
C GLU A 265 9.66 13.84 4.23
N TYR A 266 8.90 13.93 5.32
CA TYR A 266 7.53 13.42 5.39
C TYR A 266 6.50 14.53 5.52
N ALA A 267 5.35 14.32 4.88
CA ALA A 267 4.13 15.06 5.13
C ALA A 267 2.99 14.09 5.42
N TRP A 268 2.14 14.39 6.40
CA TRP A 268 1.08 13.48 6.85
C TRP A 268 -0.17 14.20 7.36
N LEU A 269 -1.26 13.45 7.45
CA LEU A 269 -2.50 13.86 8.09
C LEU A 269 -2.41 13.56 9.59
N ALA A 270 -2.22 14.59 10.41
CA ALA A 270 -2.31 14.48 11.85
C ALA A 270 -3.79 14.41 12.26
N VAL A 271 -4.31 13.19 12.42
CA VAL A 271 -5.69 12.93 12.82
C VAL A 271 -5.93 13.41 14.25
N GLU A 272 -6.93 14.26 14.41
CA GLU A 272 -7.35 14.82 15.69
C GLU A 272 -8.54 14.05 16.28
N ALA A 273 -9.44 13.58 15.42
CA ALA A 273 -10.54 12.69 15.79
C ALA A 273 -10.88 11.71 14.65
N ALA A 274 -11.35 10.53 15.03
CA ALA A 274 -11.85 9.49 14.14
C ALA A 274 -13.08 8.82 14.78
N GLU A 275 -14.24 8.89 14.10
CA GLU A 275 -15.54 8.39 14.57
C GLU A 275 -16.25 7.52 13.54
#